data_AF-A0A380IH32-F1
#
_entry.id   AF-A0A380IH32-F1
#
_cell.length_a   1.000
_cell.length_b   1.000
_cell.length_c   1.000
_cell.angle_alpha   90.00
_cell.angle_beta   90.00
_cell.angle_gamma   90.00
#
_symmetry.space_group_name_H-M   'P 1'
#
loop_
_entity.id
_entity.type
_entity.pdbx_description
1 polymer ?
#
loop_
_entity_poly.entity_id
_entity_poly.type
_entity_poly.pdbx_seq_one_letter_code
_entity_poly.pdbx_strand_id
1 'polypeptide(L)'
;MKKTILDTLKQTTKKQPIVAGTVLALVLITGGFFLTQPSAKTASTSKVEQTSSSSSVDKEATLLKKAEAAVKLLEDNQVKENISAAETAVKALKAGDTKDKLTKRVEAVKTAFAKKEAEAKLAKEAEDAVVALEKDQVNEKVASAQTAVDKIANKDTKDKLQQRINSVKSVLDAQAQQAIAQAKAEEEARAVQAAAEAQAQQAVAQEQAPAQPAYEAPTQTGGEAPAPAQDYTPPAPAAPQEPQQKLTQEQVQQQVNDAEANFNNGTYDY
;
A
#
# COMPACT_ATOMS: atom_id res chain seq x y z
N MET A 1 -21.17 -40.00 -4.13
CA MET A 1 -22.63 -39.77 -4.12
C MET A 1 -22.87 -38.27 -4.18
N LYS A 2 -23.63 -37.80 -5.18
CA LYS A 2 -24.05 -36.39 -5.33
C LYS A 2 -25.29 -36.13 -4.47
N LYS A 3 -25.34 -34.98 -3.80
CA LYS A 3 -26.53 -34.17 -3.39
C LYS A 3 -26.00 -33.05 -2.47
N THR A 4 -26.43 -31.79 -2.46
CA THR A 4 -27.31 -30.95 -3.27
C THR A 4 -27.35 -29.61 -2.52
N ILE A 5 -27.06 -28.51 -3.23
CA ILE A 5 -27.78 -27.21 -3.23
C ILE A 5 -28.04 -26.57 -1.84
N LEU A 6 -27.35 -25.48 -1.50
CA LEU A 6 -27.84 -24.10 -1.68
C LEU A 6 -29.16 -23.83 -0.90
N ASP A 7 -29.02 -23.43 0.36
CA ASP A 7 -29.99 -22.65 1.14
C ASP A 7 -29.16 -22.04 2.29
N THR A 8 -29.07 -20.72 2.48
CA THR A 8 -30.17 -19.86 2.90
C THR A 8 -29.95 -18.44 2.42
N LEU A 9 -30.85 -17.97 1.56
CA LEU A 9 -31.09 -16.56 1.28
C LEU A 9 -32.22 -16.06 2.19
N LYS A 10 -32.09 -14.81 2.65
CA LYS A 10 -33.10 -13.89 3.26
C LYS A 10 -33.04 -13.73 4.79
N GLN A 11 -32.58 -12.55 5.24
CA GLN A 11 -33.43 -11.44 5.69
C GLN A 11 -32.54 -10.25 6.07
N THR A 12 -32.49 -9.17 5.27
CA THR A 12 -33.26 -7.93 5.39
C THR A 12 -33.14 -7.16 6.73
N THR A 13 -32.80 -5.88 6.59
CA THR A 13 -33.43 -4.74 7.29
C THR A 13 -32.90 -4.33 8.67
N LYS A 14 -32.05 -3.28 8.63
CA LYS A 14 -32.24 -1.97 9.28
C LYS A 14 -32.37 -1.97 10.82
N LYS A 15 -31.41 -1.30 11.49
CA LYS A 15 -31.64 -0.40 12.65
C LYS A 15 -30.37 0.39 12.99
N GLN A 16 -30.37 1.66 12.58
CA GLN A 16 -29.70 2.72 13.34
C GLN A 16 -30.52 2.99 14.62
N PRO A 17 -29.88 3.34 15.75
CA PRO A 17 -30.51 4.16 16.77
C PRO A 17 -30.28 5.66 16.51
N ILE A 18 -31.39 6.39 16.55
CA ILE A 18 -31.58 7.83 16.45
C ILE A 18 -31.53 8.44 17.88
N VAL A 19 -30.77 9.53 18.02
CA VAL A 19 -31.00 10.76 18.82
C VAL A 19 -30.99 10.75 20.36
N ALA A 20 -30.08 11.57 20.89
CA ALA A 20 -30.35 12.67 21.83
C ALA A 20 -29.22 13.71 21.65
N GLY A 21 -29.40 15.02 21.43
CA GLY A 21 -30.58 15.87 21.40
C GLY A 21 -30.33 17.12 22.24
N THR A 22 -29.92 18.24 21.61
CA THR A 22 -30.44 19.57 21.98
C THR A 22 -30.44 20.49 20.77
N VAL A 23 -31.66 20.78 20.34
CA VAL A 23 -32.04 21.89 19.46
C VAL A 23 -31.95 23.17 20.29
N LEU A 24 -31.22 24.17 19.80
CA LEU A 24 -31.58 25.57 20.06
C LEU A 24 -31.73 26.27 18.71
N ALA A 25 -32.96 26.29 18.21
CA ALA A 25 -33.38 27.28 17.25
C ALA A 25 -33.48 28.62 17.99
N LEU A 26 -32.72 29.63 17.52
CA LEU A 26 -33.10 31.02 17.69
C LEU A 26 -33.09 31.73 16.35
N VAL A 27 -34.29 32.24 16.09
CA VAL A 27 -34.81 32.98 14.95
C VAL A 27 -34.13 34.35 14.82
N LEU A 28 -33.86 34.72 13.55
CA LEU A 28 -33.89 36.04 12.91
C LEU A 28 -33.59 37.29 13.74
N ILE A 29 -32.76 38.20 13.20
CA ILE A 29 -33.16 39.54 12.73
C ILE A 29 -31.90 40.42 12.51
N THR A 30 -31.80 40.98 11.29
CA THR A 30 -31.23 42.28 10.86
C THR A 30 -30.28 42.16 9.67
N GLY A 31 -30.72 42.71 8.53
CA GLY A 31 -29.85 42.82 7.36
C GLY A 31 -30.52 43.17 6.03
N GLY A 32 -31.82 43.43 5.97
CA GLY A 32 -32.42 44.02 4.78
C GLY A 32 -33.94 44.08 4.85
N PHE A 33 -34.50 45.31 4.88
CA PHE A 33 -35.65 45.78 4.09
C PHE A 33 -36.38 46.98 4.76
N PHE A 34 -37.00 47.84 3.93
CA PHE A 34 -37.75 49.11 4.15
C PHE A 34 -36.88 50.38 4.26
N LEU A 35 -36.89 51.39 3.38
CA LEU A 35 -37.80 51.91 2.34
C LEU A 35 -39.25 52.18 2.80
N THR A 36 -39.50 53.36 3.37
CA THR A 36 -40.65 54.25 3.08
C THR A 36 -40.54 55.59 3.82
N GLN A 37 -40.78 56.69 3.09
CA GLN A 37 -41.07 58.03 3.63
C GLN A 37 -42.43 58.04 4.34
N PRO A 38 -42.67 59.00 5.25
CA PRO A 38 -43.79 59.91 5.01
C PRO A 38 -43.47 61.38 5.33
N SER A 39 -43.98 62.25 4.46
CA SER A 39 -44.12 63.69 4.68
C SER A 39 -45.29 63.97 5.64
N ALA A 40 -45.06 64.78 6.68
CA ALA A 40 -45.86 65.99 7.00
C ALA A 40 -45.44 66.63 8.34
N LYS A 41 -44.76 67.79 8.19
CA LYS A 41 -45.07 69.08 8.83
C LYS A 41 -45.17 69.16 10.38
N THR A 42 -44.15 69.75 11.01
CA THR A 42 -44.33 70.87 11.95
C THR A 42 -43.11 71.78 11.87
N ALA A 43 -43.37 73.08 11.72
CA ALA A 43 -42.39 74.14 11.57
C ALA A 43 -41.63 74.41 12.88
N SER A 44 -40.36 74.79 12.78
CA SER A 44 -39.81 75.98 13.45
C SER A 44 -38.36 76.18 13.02
N THR A 45 -38.13 77.36 12.45
CA THR A 45 -36.86 77.92 12.01
C THR A 45 -35.90 78.09 13.18
N SER A 46 -34.69 77.56 13.06
CA SER A 46 -33.48 78.12 13.68
C SER A 46 -32.26 77.69 12.86
N LYS A 47 -31.80 78.65 12.06
CA LYS A 47 -30.53 78.70 11.35
C LYS A 47 -29.38 78.56 12.36
N VAL A 48 -28.66 77.45 12.35
CA VAL A 48 -27.29 77.35 12.88
C VAL A 48 -26.48 76.39 12.01
N GLU A 49 -25.49 76.98 11.35
CA GLU A 49 -24.19 76.41 10.97
C GLU A 49 -24.11 75.06 10.23
N GLN A 50 -24.05 75.17 8.91
CA GLN A 50 -23.56 74.13 8.02
C GLN A 50 -22.04 73.98 8.20
N THR A 51 -21.61 73.11 9.12
CA THR A 51 -20.26 72.52 9.16
C THR A 51 -20.32 71.09 8.62
N SER A 52 -20.57 70.98 7.31
CA SER A 52 -20.43 69.74 6.55
C SER A 52 -18.95 69.43 6.33
N SER A 53 -18.26 68.89 7.35
CA SER A 53 -16.87 68.43 7.23
C SER A 53 -16.53 67.15 8.02
N SER A 54 -17.46 66.60 8.82
CA SER A 54 -17.19 65.44 9.68
C SER A 54 -17.47 64.06 9.05
N SER A 55 -18.33 63.95 8.04
CA SER A 55 -18.82 62.64 7.56
C SER A 55 -17.80 61.76 6.82
N SER A 56 -16.65 62.31 6.42
CA SER A 56 -15.60 61.57 5.70
C SER A 56 -14.65 60.83 6.64
N VAL A 57 -14.44 61.34 7.85
CA VAL A 57 -13.52 60.74 8.84
C VAL A 57 -14.18 59.53 9.52
N ASP A 58 -15.48 59.63 9.83
CA ASP A 58 -16.25 58.53 10.43
C ASP A 58 -16.35 57.31 9.50
N LYS A 59 -16.46 57.56 8.18
CA LYS A 59 -16.46 56.51 7.16
C LYS A 59 -15.11 55.81 7.08
N GLU A 60 -14.00 56.56 7.10
CA GLU A 60 -12.65 55.98 7.06
C GLU A 60 -12.37 55.13 8.31
N ALA A 61 -12.72 55.64 9.51
CA ALA A 61 -12.56 54.89 10.76
C ALA A 61 -13.39 53.60 10.77
N THR A 62 -14.60 53.64 10.20
CA THR A 62 -15.45 52.45 10.06
C THR A 62 -14.86 51.43 9.09
N LEU A 63 -14.34 51.89 7.93
CA LEU A 63 -13.66 51.02 6.97
C LEU A 63 -12.41 50.39 7.57
N LEU A 64 -11.63 51.17 8.33
CA LEU A 64 -10.43 50.68 9.00
C LEU A 64 -10.76 49.56 10.00
N LYS A 65 -11.74 49.75 10.88
CA LYS A 65 -12.19 48.70 11.81
C LYS A 65 -12.66 47.44 11.09
N LYS A 66 -13.38 47.59 9.96
CA LYS A 66 -13.82 46.45 9.14
C LYS A 66 -12.63 45.70 8.52
N ALA A 67 -11.64 46.43 7.99
CA ALA A 67 -10.45 45.84 7.42
C ALA A 67 -9.61 45.12 8.48
N GLU A 68 -9.40 45.72 9.65
CA GLU A 68 -8.69 45.08 10.76
C GLU A 68 -9.40 43.80 11.23
N ALA A 69 -10.73 43.83 11.37
CA ALA A 69 -11.52 42.66 11.74
C ALA A 69 -11.43 41.55 10.67
N ALA A 70 -11.50 41.90 9.38
CA ALA A 70 -11.38 40.95 8.28
C ALA A 70 -9.98 40.31 8.22
N VAL A 71 -8.92 41.10 8.40
CA VAL A 71 -7.54 40.58 8.46
C VAL A 71 -7.33 39.68 9.67
N LYS A 72 -7.86 40.05 10.85
CA LYS A 72 -7.78 39.20 12.04
C LYS A 72 -8.54 37.88 11.83
N LEU A 73 -9.74 37.92 11.26
CA LEU A 73 -10.50 36.72 10.94
C LEU A 73 -9.75 35.81 9.95
N LEU A 74 -9.08 36.39 8.95
CA LEU A 74 -8.22 35.66 8.02
C LEU A 74 -7.03 34.99 8.73
N GLU A 75 -6.38 35.69 9.64
CA GLU A 75 -5.25 35.13 10.40
C GLU A 75 -5.66 33.95 11.29
N ASP A 76 -6.81 34.08 11.96
CA ASP A 76 -7.38 33.03 12.82
C ASP A 76 -7.96 31.87 11.99
N ASN A 77 -8.53 32.18 10.81
CA ASN A 77 -9.22 31.22 9.93
C ASN A 77 -8.76 31.40 8.48
N GLN A 78 -7.66 30.74 8.14
CA GLN A 78 -7.05 30.78 6.81
C GLN A 78 -7.87 29.93 5.82
N VAL A 79 -8.94 30.52 5.29
CA VAL A 79 -9.80 29.93 4.25
C VAL A 79 -9.98 30.91 3.09
N LYS A 80 -10.31 30.40 1.90
CA LYS A 80 -10.40 31.18 0.65
C LYS A 80 -11.38 32.35 0.77
N GLU A 81 -12.49 32.14 1.47
CA GLU A 81 -13.54 33.13 1.70
C GLU A 81 -13.00 34.33 2.51
N ASN A 82 -12.21 34.05 3.56
CA ASN A 82 -11.63 35.10 4.41
C ASN A 82 -10.48 35.83 3.71
N ILE A 83 -9.73 35.17 2.82
CA ILE A 83 -8.71 35.82 1.99
C ILE A 83 -9.38 36.89 1.12
N SER A 84 -10.43 36.51 0.39
CA SER A 84 -11.15 37.41 -0.49
C SER A 84 -11.83 38.57 0.27
N ALA A 85 -12.42 38.28 1.43
CA ALA A 85 -13.03 39.29 2.29
C ALA A 85 -12.01 40.32 2.81
N ALA A 86 -10.84 39.86 3.26
CA ALA A 86 -9.77 40.73 3.75
C ALA A 86 -9.16 41.58 2.62
N GLU A 87 -8.88 40.99 1.46
CA GLU A 87 -8.41 41.73 0.27
C GLU A 87 -9.37 42.85 -0.12
N THR A 88 -10.68 42.54 -0.14
CA THR A 88 -11.72 43.51 -0.47
C THR A 88 -11.78 44.64 0.55
N ALA A 89 -11.76 44.31 1.85
CA ALA A 89 -11.83 45.29 2.92
C ALA A 89 -10.60 46.21 2.97
N VAL A 90 -9.39 45.66 2.77
CA VAL A 90 -8.15 46.43 2.71
C VAL A 90 -8.09 47.31 1.46
N LYS A 91 -8.57 46.82 0.31
CA LYS A 91 -8.61 47.59 -0.94
C LYS A 91 -9.48 48.85 -0.82
N ALA A 92 -10.54 48.80 -0.01
CA ALA A 92 -11.46 49.92 0.24
C ALA A 92 -10.86 51.05 1.09
N LEU A 93 -9.73 50.83 1.77
CA LEU A 93 -9.03 51.87 2.54
C LEU A 93 -8.33 52.87 1.63
N LYS A 94 -8.18 54.11 2.11
CA LYS A 94 -7.29 55.08 1.47
C LYS A 94 -5.83 54.63 1.56
N ALA A 95 -5.01 55.10 0.61
CA ALA A 95 -3.58 54.83 0.62
C ALA A 95 -2.92 55.40 1.89
N GLY A 96 -1.97 54.66 2.45
CA GLY A 96 -1.24 55.04 3.65
C GLY A 96 -0.70 53.83 4.39
N ASP A 97 0.14 54.08 5.39
CA ASP A 97 0.91 53.05 6.10
C ASP A 97 0.05 51.92 6.68
N THR A 98 -1.18 52.24 7.11
CA THR A 98 -2.10 51.25 7.67
C THR A 98 -2.60 50.28 6.62
N LYS A 99 -2.96 50.78 5.43
CA LYS A 99 -3.35 49.94 4.29
C LYS A 99 -2.19 49.05 3.86
N ASP A 100 -0.98 49.60 3.81
CA ASP A 100 0.21 48.85 3.41
C ASP A 100 0.54 47.74 4.41
N LYS A 101 0.42 48.02 5.72
CA LYS A 101 0.59 47.01 6.78
C LYS A 101 -0.44 45.89 6.69
N LEU A 102 -1.72 46.23 6.51
CA LEU A 102 -2.78 45.23 6.36
C LEU A 102 -2.62 44.42 5.07
N THR A 103 -2.24 45.05 3.96
CA THR A 103 -1.96 44.37 2.69
C THR A 103 -0.84 43.35 2.85
N LYS A 104 0.28 43.71 3.49
CA LYS A 104 1.39 42.78 3.76
C LYS A 104 0.96 41.57 4.59
N ARG A 105 0.10 41.76 5.59
CA ARG A 105 -0.44 40.66 6.41
C ARG A 105 -1.31 39.72 5.58
N VAL A 106 -2.22 40.27 4.76
CA VAL A 106 -3.05 39.48 3.85
C VAL A 106 -2.20 38.65 2.88
N GLU A 107 -1.19 39.26 2.24
CA GLU A 107 -0.30 38.56 1.31
C GLU A 107 0.54 37.46 1.99
N ALA A 108 1.02 37.71 3.21
CA ALA A 108 1.74 36.71 4.00
C ALA A 108 0.84 35.50 4.31
N VAL A 109 -0.39 35.73 4.77
CA VAL A 109 -1.35 34.65 5.05
C VAL A 109 -1.74 33.92 3.77
N LYS A 110 -2.00 34.62 2.68
CA LYS A 110 -2.33 34.03 1.37
C LYS A 110 -1.20 33.13 0.86
N THR A 111 0.04 33.56 1.00
CA THR A 111 1.22 32.76 0.61
C THR A 111 1.34 31.51 1.49
N ALA A 112 1.17 31.64 2.81
CA ALA A 112 1.20 30.51 3.73
C ALA A 112 0.06 29.51 3.44
N PHE A 113 -1.14 30.01 3.17
CA PHE A 113 -2.29 29.20 2.80
C PHE A 113 -2.06 28.43 1.49
N ALA A 114 -1.55 29.10 0.46
CA ALA A 114 -1.22 28.45 -0.81
C ALA A 114 -0.17 27.33 -0.64
N LYS A 115 0.86 27.57 0.20
CA LYS A 115 1.86 26.54 0.53
C LYS A 115 1.21 25.34 1.24
N LYS A 116 0.32 25.60 2.22
CA LYS A 116 -0.41 24.55 2.94
C LYS A 116 -1.32 23.74 2.01
N GLU A 117 -2.05 24.38 1.09
CA GLU A 117 -2.87 23.68 0.10
C GLU A 117 -2.01 22.81 -0.84
N ALA A 118 -0.88 23.33 -1.31
CA ALA A 118 0.03 22.57 -2.16
C ALA A 118 0.60 21.35 -1.43
N GLU A 119 1.03 21.50 -0.18
CA GLU A 119 1.53 20.39 0.63
C GLU A 119 0.44 19.34 0.91
N ALA A 120 -0.80 19.77 1.21
CA ALA A 120 -1.92 18.87 1.40
C ALA A 120 -2.23 18.06 0.12
N LYS A 121 -2.13 18.69 -1.06
CA LYS A 121 -2.32 18.00 -2.34
C LYS A 121 -1.24 16.94 -2.58
N LEU A 122 0.03 17.28 -2.31
CA LEU A 122 1.14 16.33 -2.44
C LEU A 122 1.01 15.15 -1.47
N ALA A 123 0.62 15.41 -0.22
CA ALA A 123 0.37 14.37 0.76
C ALA A 123 -0.76 13.43 0.32
N LYS A 124 -1.85 13.98 -0.25
CA LYS A 124 -2.94 13.16 -0.79
C LYS A 124 -2.51 12.32 -2.00
N GLU A 125 -1.77 12.91 -2.95
CA GLU A 125 -1.26 12.20 -4.12
C GLU A 125 -0.38 11.01 -3.72
N ALA A 126 0.50 11.21 -2.73
CA ALA A 126 1.34 10.15 -2.20
C ALA A 126 0.56 9.08 -1.45
N GLU A 127 -0.41 9.46 -0.61
CA GLU A 127 -1.29 8.51 0.07
C GLU A 127 -2.06 7.65 -0.95
N ASP A 128 -2.66 8.27 -1.97
CA ASP A 128 -3.38 7.55 -3.03
C ASP A 128 -2.45 6.57 -3.77
N ALA A 129 -1.21 6.97 -4.06
CA ALA A 129 -0.22 6.12 -4.72
C ALA A 129 0.24 4.94 -3.85
N VAL A 130 0.44 5.17 -2.55
CA VAL A 130 0.80 4.10 -1.60
C VAL A 130 -0.37 3.13 -1.42
N VAL A 131 -1.60 3.62 -1.27
CA VAL A 131 -2.80 2.77 -1.22
C VAL A 131 -2.94 1.94 -2.49
N ALA A 132 -2.65 2.51 -3.67
CA ALA A 132 -2.69 1.79 -4.93
C ALA A 132 -1.61 0.71 -5.03
N LEU A 133 -0.42 0.94 -4.46
CA LEU A 133 0.66 -0.06 -4.34
C LEU A 133 0.30 -1.18 -3.34
N GLU A 134 -0.29 -0.84 -2.20
CA GLU A 134 -0.70 -1.81 -1.20
C GLU A 134 -1.81 -2.74 -1.71
N LYS A 135 -2.74 -2.17 -2.47
CA LYS A 135 -3.83 -2.90 -3.13
C LYS A 135 -3.30 -3.79 -4.25
N ASP A 136 -2.52 -3.21 -5.16
CA ASP A 136 -1.98 -3.88 -6.32
C ASP A 136 -0.46 -4.01 -6.10
N GLN A 137 -0.07 -5.01 -5.32
CA GLN A 137 1.32 -5.31 -4.97
C GLN A 137 2.08 -5.79 -6.20
N VAL A 138 2.41 -4.85 -7.08
CA VAL A 138 3.17 -5.07 -8.32
C VAL A 138 4.32 -4.08 -8.37
N ASN A 139 5.46 -4.54 -8.89
CA ASN A 139 6.72 -3.81 -8.80
C ASN A 139 6.66 -2.46 -9.53
N GLU A 140 5.87 -2.36 -10.59
CA GLU A 140 5.69 -1.14 -11.39
C GLU A 140 5.12 0.02 -10.57
N LYS A 141 4.31 -0.26 -9.54
CA LYS A 141 3.71 0.78 -8.69
C LYS A 141 4.63 1.30 -7.61
N VAL A 142 5.70 0.56 -7.29
CA VAL A 142 6.68 0.95 -6.27
C VAL A 142 7.35 2.27 -6.63
N ALA A 143 7.77 2.42 -7.90
CA ALA A 143 8.43 3.63 -8.38
C ALA A 143 7.50 4.85 -8.34
N SER A 144 6.22 4.68 -8.69
CA SER A 144 5.22 5.74 -8.65
C SER A 144 4.96 6.21 -7.21
N ALA A 145 4.77 5.27 -6.27
CA ALA A 145 4.59 5.59 -4.86
C ALA A 145 5.81 6.31 -4.27
N GLN A 146 7.03 5.82 -4.58
CA GLN A 146 8.28 6.44 -4.13
C GLN A 146 8.39 7.88 -4.64
N THR A 147 8.16 8.09 -5.94
CA THR A 147 8.21 9.42 -6.56
C THR A 147 7.23 10.39 -5.93
N ALA A 148 6.03 9.93 -5.58
CA ALA A 148 5.02 10.76 -4.92
C ALA A 148 5.43 11.11 -3.48
N VAL A 149 5.93 10.14 -2.71
CA VAL A 149 6.42 10.34 -1.33
C VAL A 149 7.63 11.28 -1.29
N ASP A 150 8.54 11.20 -2.26
CA ASP A 150 9.75 12.03 -2.29
C ASP A 150 9.43 13.54 -2.39
N LYS A 151 8.30 13.90 -2.99
CA LYS A 151 7.82 15.29 -3.10
C LYS A 151 7.33 15.89 -1.77
N ILE A 152 7.10 15.07 -0.74
CA ILE A 152 6.56 15.52 0.55
C ILE A 152 7.63 16.25 1.36
N ALA A 153 7.29 17.43 1.88
CA ALA A 153 8.16 18.20 2.77
C ALA A 153 8.03 17.77 4.25
N ASN A 154 6.79 17.53 4.74
CA ASN A 154 6.57 17.03 6.09
C ASN A 154 7.26 15.68 6.32
N LYS A 155 8.26 15.67 7.21
CA LYS A 155 9.08 14.50 7.50
C LYS A 155 8.28 13.33 8.09
N ASP A 156 7.39 13.59 9.04
CA ASP A 156 6.62 12.53 9.70
C ASP A 156 5.68 11.82 8.71
N THR A 157 5.01 12.58 7.83
CA THR A 157 4.17 12.01 6.76
C THR A 157 5.02 11.22 5.78
N LYS A 158 6.17 11.76 5.34
CA LYS A 158 7.09 11.07 4.43
C LYS A 158 7.59 9.76 5.04
N ASP A 159 8.06 9.76 6.28
CA ASP A 159 8.61 8.59 6.95
C ASP A 159 7.54 7.48 7.11
N LYS A 160 6.31 7.83 7.50
CA LYS A 160 5.20 6.86 7.59
C LYS A 160 4.85 6.21 6.25
N LEU A 161 4.78 7.00 5.19
CA LEU A 161 4.49 6.48 3.85
C LEU A 161 5.66 5.64 3.32
N GLN A 162 6.90 6.05 3.60
CA GLN A 162 8.08 5.27 3.25
C GLN A 162 8.11 3.91 3.94
N GLN A 163 7.73 3.85 5.21
CA GLN A 163 7.63 2.58 5.94
C GLN A 163 6.66 1.62 5.26
N ARG A 164 5.47 2.11 4.87
CA ARG A 164 4.47 1.31 4.14
C ARG A 164 5.01 0.79 2.80
N ILE A 165 5.67 1.65 2.02
CA ILE A 165 6.33 1.24 0.77
C ILE A 165 7.35 0.12 1.03
N ASN A 166 8.18 0.26 2.06
CA ASN A 166 9.21 -0.74 2.38
C ASN A 166 8.60 -2.07 2.83
N SER A 167 7.49 -2.05 3.58
CA SER A 167 6.74 -3.26 3.92
C SER A 167 6.22 -3.97 2.67
N VAL A 168 5.64 -3.26 1.71
CA VAL A 168 5.17 -3.86 0.45
C VAL A 168 6.35 -4.43 -0.37
N LYS A 169 7.48 -3.72 -0.46
CA LYS A 169 8.70 -4.24 -1.11
C LYS A 169 9.14 -5.57 -0.50
N SER A 170 9.18 -5.67 0.84
CA SER A 170 9.55 -6.90 1.51
C SER A 170 8.59 -8.06 1.20
N VAL A 171 7.30 -7.78 1.07
CA VAL A 171 6.30 -8.79 0.70
C VAL A 171 6.49 -9.24 -0.75
N LEU A 172 6.74 -8.31 -1.67
CA LEU A 172 7.04 -8.59 -3.08
C LEU A 172 8.28 -9.48 -3.22
N ASP A 173 9.35 -9.15 -2.50
CA ASP A 173 10.60 -9.92 -2.52
C ASP A 173 10.36 -11.35 -2.01
N ALA A 174 9.61 -11.52 -0.91
CA ALA A 174 9.28 -12.84 -0.37
C ALA A 174 8.45 -13.67 -1.37
N GLN A 175 7.46 -13.05 -2.03
CA GLN A 175 6.66 -13.72 -3.08
C GLN A 175 7.54 -14.15 -4.27
N ALA A 176 8.47 -13.30 -4.69
CA ALA A 176 9.39 -13.63 -5.78
C ALA A 176 10.29 -14.82 -5.40
N GLN A 177 10.84 -14.84 -4.19
CA GLN A 177 11.65 -15.96 -3.70
C GLN A 177 10.84 -17.26 -3.58
N GLN A 178 9.60 -17.16 -3.10
CA GLN A 178 8.71 -18.31 -3.02
C GLN A 178 8.39 -18.88 -4.41
N ALA A 179 8.13 -18.03 -5.41
CA ALA A 179 7.88 -18.47 -6.78
C ALA A 179 9.10 -19.17 -7.39
N ILE A 180 10.31 -18.67 -7.13
CA ILE A 180 11.56 -19.32 -7.57
C ILE A 180 11.73 -20.69 -6.90
N ALA A 181 11.50 -20.78 -5.59
CA ALA A 181 11.59 -22.04 -4.85
C ALA A 181 10.57 -23.08 -5.35
N GLN A 182 9.33 -22.64 -5.63
CA GLN A 182 8.29 -23.50 -6.18
C GLN A 182 8.65 -24.01 -7.58
N ALA A 183 9.14 -23.14 -8.47
CA ALA A 183 9.57 -23.54 -9.80
C ALA A 183 10.71 -24.58 -9.76
N LYS A 184 11.68 -24.39 -8.85
CA LYS A 184 12.77 -25.36 -8.66
C LYS A 184 12.26 -26.71 -8.13
N ALA A 185 11.36 -26.70 -7.15
CA ALA A 185 10.77 -27.93 -6.62
C ALA A 185 9.96 -28.69 -7.69
N GLU A 186 9.23 -27.98 -8.54
CA GLU A 186 8.51 -28.57 -9.67
C GLU A 186 9.45 -29.18 -10.72
N GLU A 187 10.57 -28.53 -11.02
CA GLU A 187 11.59 -29.04 -11.93
C GLU A 187 12.25 -30.32 -11.40
N GLU A 188 12.64 -30.32 -10.11
CA GLU A 188 13.19 -31.50 -9.45
C GLU A 188 12.19 -32.67 -9.43
N ALA A 189 10.91 -32.40 -9.12
CA ALA A 189 9.86 -33.42 -9.16
C ALA A 189 9.67 -34.01 -10.57
N ARG A 190 9.71 -33.17 -11.61
CA ARG A 190 9.64 -33.64 -13.02
C ARG A 190 10.87 -34.46 -13.40
N ALA A 191 12.06 -34.07 -12.97
CA ALA A 191 13.29 -34.82 -13.23
C ALA A 191 13.26 -36.21 -12.57
N VAL A 192 12.77 -36.30 -11.34
CA VAL A 192 12.59 -37.58 -10.63
C VAL A 192 11.59 -38.48 -11.34
N GLN A 193 10.45 -37.94 -11.79
CA GLN A 193 9.45 -38.71 -12.55
C GLN A 193 10.02 -39.22 -13.88
N ALA A 194 10.70 -38.37 -14.65
CA ALA A 194 11.33 -38.75 -15.91
C ALA A 194 12.41 -39.85 -15.71
N ALA A 195 13.22 -39.74 -14.64
CA ALA A 195 14.21 -40.76 -14.30
C ALA A 195 13.56 -42.11 -13.92
N ALA A 196 12.45 -42.08 -13.17
CA ALA A 196 11.71 -43.29 -12.81
C ALA A 196 11.09 -43.98 -14.04
N GLU A 197 10.51 -43.22 -14.97
CA GLU A 197 9.99 -43.75 -16.23
C GLU A 197 11.09 -44.34 -17.12
N ALA A 198 12.25 -43.68 -17.21
CA ALA A 198 13.39 -44.20 -17.97
C ALA A 198 13.91 -45.53 -17.39
N GLN A 199 13.99 -45.66 -16.07
CA GLN A 199 14.36 -46.90 -15.40
C GLN A 199 13.34 -48.02 -15.64
N ALA A 200 12.03 -47.70 -15.59
CA ALA A 200 10.98 -48.67 -15.88
C ALA A 200 11.08 -49.21 -17.32
N GLN A 201 11.33 -48.35 -18.32
CA GLN A 201 11.49 -48.77 -19.71
C GLN A 201 12.72 -49.67 -19.93
N GLN A 202 13.84 -49.39 -19.26
CA GLN A 202 15.04 -50.24 -19.33
C GLN A 202 14.80 -51.64 -18.73
N ALA A 203 14.05 -51.73 -17.63
CA ALA A 203 13.73 -53.02 -17.01
C ALA A 203 12.91 -53.92 -17.96
N VAL A 204 11.88 -53.36 -18.63
CA VAL A 204 11.06 -54.11 -19.59
C VAL A 204 11.88 -54.57 -20.81
N ALA A 205 12.83 -53.76 -21.28
CA ALA A 205 13.70 -54.13 -22.40
C ALA A 205 14.66 -55.30 -22.07
N GLN A 206 15.10 -55.45 -20.81
CA GLN A 206 15.94 -56.58 -20.39
C GLN A 206 15.15 -57.90 -20.28
N GLU A 207 13.86 -57.84 -19.93
CA GLU A 207 13.00 -59.03 -19.79
C GLU A 207 12.57 -59.63 -21.14
N GLN A 208 12.63 -58.87 -22.25
CA GLN A 208 12.30 -59.33 -23.59
C GLN A 208 13.51 -59.82 -24.41
N ALA A 209 14.72 -59.89 -23.82
CA ALA A 209 15.91 -60.39 -24.51
C ALA A 209 15.78 -61.91 -24.78
N PRO A 210 15.83 -62.37 -26.05
CA PRO A 210 15.71 -63.79 -26.37
C PRO A 210 16.90 -64.58 -25.79
N ALA A 211 16.60 -65.66 -25.06
CA ALA A 211 17.60 -66.58 -24.54
C ALA A 211 18.49 -67.09 -25.69
N GLN A 212 19.77 -66.72 -25.67
CA GLN A 212 20.76 -67.24 -26.61
C GLN A 212 20.94 -68.75 -26.32
N PRO A 213 20.86 -69.63 -27.33
CA PRO A 213 21.11 -71.06 -27.13
C PRO A 213 22.57 -71.28 -26.74
N ALA A 214 22.78 -71.94 -25.61
CA ALA A 214 24.10 -72.37 -25.16
C ALA A 214 24.65 -73.42 -26.15
N TYR A 215 25.77 -73.10 -26.78
CA TYR A 215 26.54 -74.06 -27.57
C TYR A 215 27.41 -74.89 -26.63
N GLU A 216 27.08 -76.17 -26.48
CA GLU A 216 27.92 -77.15 -25.80
C GLU A 216 29.14 -77.48 -26.68
N ALA A 217 30.35 -77.20 -26.20
CA ALA A 217 31.58 -77.59 -26.87
C ALA A 217 31.92 -79.07 -26.55
N PRO A 218 32.28 -79.90 -27.55
CA PRO A 218 32.62 -81.30 -27.32
C PRO A 218 34.02 -81.45 -26.71
N THR A 219 34.14 -82.37 -25.74
CA THR A 219 35.39 -82.77 -25.10
C THR A 219 36.30 -83.51 -26.08
N GLN A 220 37.53 -83.02 -26.30
CA GLN A 220 38.61 -83.80 -26.90
C GLN A 220 39.62 -84.26 -25.84
N THR A 221 39.93 -85.55 -25.93
CA THR A 221 40.87 -86.32 -25.11
C THR A 221 42.23 -86.43 -25.79
N GLY A 222 43.31 -86.25 -25.02
CA GLY A 222 44.71 -86.57 -25.35
C GLY A 222 45.48 -85.40 -25.99
N GLY A 223 46.71 -85.05 -25.64
CA GLY A 223 47.71 -85.54 -24.71
C GLY A 223 48.99 -84.70 -24.92
N GLU A 224 49.81 -84.62 -23.88
CA GLU A 224 51.20 -84.07 -23.82
C GLU A 224 51.41 -82.54 -23.70
N ALA A 225 52.11 -82.19 -22.62
CA ALA A 225 52.68 -80.89 -22.25
C ALA A 225 54.14 -80.78 -22.79
N PRO A 226 54.80 -79.60 -22.86
CA PRO A 226 55.12 -78.78 -21.67
C PRO A 226 54.97 -77.24 -21.81
N ALA A 227 55.01 -76.61 -20.64
CA ALA A 227 54.99 -75.18 -20.28
C ALA A 227 56.28 -74.39 -20.73
N PRO A 228 56.46 -73.05 -20.50
CA PRO A 228 55.69 -72.18 -19.59
C PRO A 228 55.36 -70.72 -19.99
N ALA A 229 54.31 -70.22 -19.33
CA ALA A 229 54.09 -68.90 -18.72
C ALA A 229 54.10 -67.62 -19.58
N GLN A 230 52.94 -66.97 -19.64
CA GLN A 230 52.77 -65.63 -19.06
C GLN A 230 51.40 -65.55 -18.36
N ASP A 231 51.42 -65.12 -17.10
CA ASP A 231 50.27 -64.82 -16.24
C ASP A 231 49.36 -63.75 -16.86
N TYR A 232 48.08 -64.06 -17.00
CA TYR A 232 47.01 -63.06 -16.99
C TYR A 232 45.84 -63.61 -16.18
N THR A 233 45.76 -63.19 -14.92
CA THR A 233 44.57 -63.29 -14.08
C THR A 233 43.54 -62.23 -14.51
N PRO A 234 42.36 -62.59 -15.02
CA PRO A 234 41.26 -61.64 -15.14
C PRO A 234 40.79 -61.20 -13.73
N PRO A 235 40.38 -59.94 -13.55
CA PRO A 235 39.92 -59.45 -12.25
C PRO A 235 38.66 -60.20 -11.82
N ALA A 236 38.59 -60.51 -10.53
CA ALA A 236 37.44 -61.11 -9.87
C ALA A 236 36.16 -60.27 -10.12
N PRO A 237 34.99 -60.89 -10.34
CA PRO A 237 33.74 -60.15 -10.36
C PRO A 237 33.54 -59.50 -8.99
N ALA A 238 33.31 -58.18 -9.01
CA ALA A 238 32.94 -57.43 -7.81
C ALA A 238 31.70 -58.07 -7.19
N ALA A 239 31.77 -58.33 -5.88
CA ALA A 239 30.65 -58.82 -5.10
C ALA A 239 29.42 -57.91 -5.30
N PRO A 240 28.19 -58.46 -5.32
CA PRO A 240 26.98 -57.64 -5.35
C PRO A 240 27.02 -56.69 -4.16
N GLN A 241 27.03 -55.38 -4.43
CA GLN A 241 26.79 -54.40 -3.39
C GLN A 241 25.37 -54.61 -2.89
N GLU A 242 25.22 -54.81 -1.57
CA GLU A 242 23.92 -54.91 -0.92
C GLU A 242 23.04 -53.71 -1.33
N PRO A 243 21.75 -53.92 -1.62
CA PRO A 243 20.86 -52.81 -1.91
C PRO A 243 20.84 -51.90 -0.68
N GLN A 244 21.25 -50.64 -0.85
CA GLN A 244 21.03 -49.62 0.16
C GLN A 244 19.55 -49.64 0.52
N GLN A 245 19.26 -49.96 1.79
CA GLN A 245 17.90 -50.08 2.29
C GLN A 245 17.16 -48.77 1.98
N LYS A 246 16.20 -48.83 1.04
CA LYS A 246 15.25 -47.73 0.86
C LYS A 246 14.57 -47.51 2.20
N LEU A 247 14.72 -46.31 2.77
CA LEU A 247 13.93 -45.90 3.92
C LEU A 247 12.46 -46.16 3.59
N THR A 248 11.79 -46.95 4.43
CA THR A 248 10.37 -47.25 4.22
C THR A 248 9.58 -45.95 4.35
N GLN A 249 8.41 -45.86 3.70
CA GLN A 249 7.55 -44.68 3.77
C GLN A 249 7.20 -44.30 5.21
N GLU A 250 7.15 -45.29 6.12
CA GLU A 250 7.00 -45.12 7.56
C GLU A 250 8.18 -44.37 8.22
N GLN A 251 9.42 -44.64 7.80
CA GLN A 251 10.61 -43.97 8.33
C GLN A 251 10.70 -42.51 7.86
N VAL A 252 10.25 -42.22 6.65
CA VAL A 252 10.13 -40.82 6.16
C VAL A 252 9.06 -40.08 6.95
N GLN A 253 7.92 -40.71 7.24
CA GLN A 253 6.85 -40.08 8.01
C GLN A 253 7.25 -39.84 9.47
N GLN A 254 8.01 -40.74 10.09
CA GLN A 254 8.56 -40.54 11.43
C GLN A 254 9.50 -39.33 11.49
N GLN A 255 10.33 -39.13 10.47
CA GLN A 255 11.27 -38.00 10.39
C GLN A 255 10.56 -36.65 10.22
N VAL A 256 9.42 -36.62 9.51
CA VAL A 256 8.57 -35.42 9.40
C VAL A 256 7.89 -35.10 10.73
N ASN A 257 7.39 -36.12 11.44
CA ASN A 257 6.75 -35.94 12.75
C ASN A 257 7.74 -35.44 13.82
N ASP A 258 8.98 -35.93 13.80
CA ASP A 258 10.05 -35.49 14.71
C ASP A 258 10.50 -34.04 14.41
N ALA A 259 10.44 -33.62 13.13
CA ALA A 259 10.71 -32.24 12.73
C ALA A 259 9.58 -31.28 13.14
N GLU A 260 8.31 -31.70 13.09
CA GLU A 260 7.17 -30.91 13.57
C GLU A 260 7.14 -30.80 15.10
N ALA A 261 7.57 -31.83 15.83
CA ALA A 261 7.66 -31.78 17.29
C ALA A 261 8.72 -30.77 17.78
N ASN A 262 9.82 -30.59 17.04
CA ASN A 262 10.85 -29.61 17.37
C ASN A 262 10.47 -28.16 17.02
N PHE A 263 9.54 -27.94 16.07
CA PHE A 263 9.07 -26.60 15.73
C PHE A 263 8.09 -26.04 16.79
N ASN A 264 7.37 -26.92 17.50
CA ASN A 264 6.34 -26.53 18.46
C ASN A 264 6.83 -26.37 19.92
N ASN A 265 8.10 -26.67 20.22
CA ASN A 265 8.66 -26.52 21.58
C ASN A 265 9.75 -25.43 21.69
N GLY A 266 9.83 -24.54 20.70
CA GLY A 266 10.74 -23.40 20.69
C GLY A 266 10.28 -22.26 21.60
N THR A 267 10.37 -22.46 22.91
CA THR A 267 10.64 -21.35 23.84
C THR A 267 11.99 -20.75 23.43
N TYR A 268 11.95 -19.61 22.76
CA TYR A 268 13.13 -18.79 22.51
C TYR A 268 13.56 -18.16 23.83
N ASP A 269 14.65 -18.67 24.40
CA ASP A 269 15.40 -17.97 25.44
C ASP A 269 16.62 -17.30 24.77
N TYR A 270 16.55 -15.96 24.74
CA TYR A 270 17.51 -14.91 24.36
C TYR A 270 18.10 -14.89 22.93
#